data_AF-A0A327YI89-F1
#
_entry.id   AF-A0A327YI89-F1
#
_cell.length_a   1.000
_cell.length_b   1.000
_cell.length_c   1.000
_cell.angle_alpha   90.00
_cell.angle_beta   90.00
_cell.angle_gamma   90.00
#
_symmetry.space_group_name_H-M   'P 1'
#
loop_
_entity.id
_entity.type
_entity.pdbx_description
1 polymer ?
#
loop_
_entity_poly.entity_id
_entity_poly.type
_entity_poly.pdbx_seq_one_letter_code
_entity_poly.pdbx_strand_id
1 'polypeptide(L)'
;MKNIDKYLFQALDNYPYSLEETIESLDYAMSYDSKNTTALCLYGRIQTEQLQNYEEAKRYFQEALAINIDAVAVYPYYIETLLLNEDYEEASKLIDFAMTIKGINKMVILLKKVQLLERQAAIKEALKLIDEVKLNTFTNDTYETDEVEKRLKAKKELLKPNKKTKSEKSKKKSKK
;
A
#
# COMPACT_ATOMS: atom_id res chain seq x y z
N MET A 1 -19.17 24.90 11.56
CA MET A 1 -18.96 23.55 11.00
C MET A 1 -20.12 23.27 10.08
N LYS A 2 -19.88 22.87 8.82
CA LYS A 2 -20.98 22.33 8.00
C LYS A 2 -21.40 20.99 8.64
N ASN A 3 -22.66 20.60 8.51
CA ASN A 3 -23.14 19.35 9.12
C ASN A 3 -22.32 18.13 8.66
N ILE A 4 -21.88 18.14 7.40
CA ILE A 4 -20.96 17.11 6.88
C ILE A 4 -19.64 17.04 7.65
N ASP A 5 -19.02 18.18 7.98
CA ASP A 5 -17.71 18.20 8.65
C ASP A 5 -17.79 17.48 10.00
N LYS A 6 -18.89 17.68 10.74
CA LYS A 6 -19.12 17.02 12.03
C LYS A 6 -19.12 15.50 11.88
N TYR A 7 -19.98 14.97 11.02
CA TYR A 7 -20.15 13.52 10.86
C TYR A 7 -18.91 12.87 10.23
N LEU A 8 -18.25 13.55 9.29
CA LEU A 8 -17.00 13.09 8.73
C LEU A 8 -15.90 12.99 9.79
N PHE A 9 -15.78 13.98 10.68
CA PHE A 9 -14.80 13.93 11.78
C PHE A 9 -15.12 12.80 12.76
N GLN A 10 -16.40 12.60 13.12
CA GLN A 10 -16.80 11.47 13.97
C GLN A 10 -16.43 10.13 13.33
N ALA A 11 -16.67 9.96 12.03
CA ALA A 11 -16.28 8.74 11.32
C ALA A 11 -14.75 8.54 11.33
N LEU A 12 -13.97 9.60 11.13
CA LEU A 12 -12.51 9.54 11.15
C LEU A 12 -11.93 9.27 12.54
N ASP A 13 -12.51 9.85 13.59
CA ASP A 13 -12.08 9.66 14.98
C ASP A 13 -12.38 8.23 15.46
N ASN A 14 -13.50 7.65 15.02
CA ASN A 14 -13.92 6.30 15.39
C ASN A 14 -13.17 5.20 14.62
N TYR A 15 -12.68 5.49 13.42
CA TYR A 15 -11.98 4.51 12.60
C TYR A 15 -10.52 4.32 13.06
N PRO A 16 -10.00 3.08 13.19
CA PRO A 16 -10.64 1.79 12.89
C PRO A 16 -11.24 1.08 14.11
N TYR A 17 -11.40 1.76 15.25
CA TYR A 17 -11.71 1.14 16.54
C TYR A 17 -13.19 0.76 16.73
N SER A 18 -14.12 1.58 16.22
CA SER A 18 -15.56 1.32 16.28
C SER A 18 -16.16 1.34 14.88
N LEU A 19 -16.29 0.16 14.26
CA LEU A 19 -16.78 0.05 12.89
C LEU A 19 -18.25 0.47 12.76
N GLU A 20 -19.09 0.12 13.74
CA GLU A 20 -20.50 0.49 13.77
C GLU A 20 -20.68 2.02 13.79
N GLU A 21 -20.04 2.70 14.74
CA GLU A 21 -20.14 4.17 14.82
C GLU A 21 -19.46 4.87 13.64
N THR A 22 -18.41 4.26 13.07
CA THR A 22 -17.79 4.77 11.83
C THR A 22 -18.80 4.75 10.70
N ILE A 23 -19.45 3.61 10.46
CA ILE A 23 -20.42 3.45 9.36
C ILE A 23 -21.62 4.37 9.56
N GLU A 24 -22.19 4.42 10.76
CA GLU A 24 -23.33 5.30 11.04
C GLU A 24 -22.98 6.78 10.76
N SER A 25 -21.85 7.24 11.27
CA SER A 25 -21.38 8.62 11.03
C SER A 25 -21.10 8.87 9.55
N LEU A 26 -20.55 7.89 8.85
CA LEU A 26 -20.23 8.00 7.44
C LEU A 26 -21.48 8.03 6.56
N ASP A 27 -22.51 7.24 6.89
CA ASP A 27 -23.81 7.26 6.23
C ASP A 27 -24.47 8.63 6.38
N TYR A 28 -24.41 9.21 7.60
CA TYR A 28 -24.86 10.58 7.81
C TYR A 28 -24.07 11.57 6.97
N ALA A 29 -22.74 11.50 6.93
CA ALA A 29 -21.91 12.39 6.12
C ALA A 29 -22.28 12.31 4.62
N MET A 30 -22.44 11.10 4.08
CA MET A 30 -22.85 10.87 2.69
C MET A 30 -24.25 11.37 2.37
N SER A 31 -25.17 11.34 3.35
CA SER A 31 -26.52 11.90 3.17
C SER A 31 -26.51 13.42 2.94
N TYR A 32 -25.49 14.12 3.45
CA TYR A 32 -25.31 15.56 3.22
C TYR A 32 -24.52 15.87 1.94
N ASP A 33 -23.51 15.07 1.61
CA ASP A 33 -22.75 15.19 0.36
C ASP A 33 -22.16 13.83 -0.04
N SER A 34 -22.84 13.15 -0.95
CA SER A 34 -22.42 11.86 -1.49
C SER A 34 -21.15 11.96 -2.36
N LYS A 35 -20.69 13.17 -2.70
CA LYS A 35 -19.49 13.40 -3.50
C LYS A 35 -18.28 13.79 -2.64
N ASN A 36 -18.38 13.70 -1.32
CA ASN A 36 -17.26 13.98 -0.46
C ASN A 36 -16.15 12.92 -0.64
N THR A 37 -15.03 13.32 -1.25
CA THR A 37 -13.94 12.40 -1.58
C THR A 37 -13.26 11.79 -0.37
N THR A 38 -13.27 12.48 0.78
CA THR A 38 -12.73 11.94 2.03
C THR A 38 -13.64 10.85 2.59
N ALA A 39 -14.96 11.03 2.54
CA ALA A 39 -15.93 10.03 2.95
C ALA A 39 -15.86 8.78 2.06
N LEU A 40 -15.84 8.96 0.74
CA LEU A 40 -15.66 7.88 -0.24
C LEU A 40 -14.34 7.14 -0.01
N CYS A 41 -13.24 7.86 0.24
CA CYS A 41 -11.96 7.25 0.59
C CYS A 41 -12.05 6.40 1.86
N LEU A 42 -12.78 6.85 2.88
CA LEU A 42 -12.94 6.09 4.13
C LEU A 42 -13.78 4.82 3.92
N TYR A 43 -14.85 4.86 3.10
CA TYR A 43 -15.55 3.63 2.71
C TYR A 43 -14.64 2.67 1.96
N GLY A 44 -13.85 3.15 1.00
CA GLY A 44 -12.89 2.32 0.27
C GLY A 44 -11.92 1.62 1.23
N ARG A 45 -11.44 2.34 2.25
CA ARG A 45 -10.59 1.77 3.30
C ARG A 45 -11.33 0.75 4.16
N ILE A 46 -12.55 1.00 4.60
CA ILE A 46 -13.36 0.02 5.35
C ILE A 46 -13.54 -1.27 4.55
N GLN A 47 -13.91 -1.15 3.27
CA GLN A 47 -14.09 -2.30 2.39
C GLN A 47 -12.78 -3.09 2.22
N THR A 48 -11.63 -2.41 2.13
CA THR A 48 -10.31 -3.03 1.97
C THR A 48 -9.80 -3.66 3.27
N GLU A 49 -9.74 -2.86 4.33
CA GLU A 49 -9.02 -3.15 5.57
C GLU A 49 -9.86 -4.02 6.53
N GLN A 50 -11.19 -3.86 6.54
CA GLN A 50 -12.08 -4.54 7.49
C GLN A 50 -12.88 -5.67 6.84
N LEU A 51 -13.34 -5.48 5.60
CA LEU A 51 -14.26 -6.41 4.93
C LEU A 51 -13.60 -7.26 3.84
N GLN A 52 -12.37 -6.93 3.43
CA GLN A 52 -11.65 -7.59 2.33
C GLN A 52 -12.46 -7.66 1.02
N ASN A 53 -13.38 -6.72 0.82
CA ASN A 53 -14.19 -6.61 -0.38
C ASN A 53 -13.52 -5.63 -1.36
N TYR A 54 -12.49 -6.12 -2.03
CA TYR A 54 -11.60 -5.28 -2.83
C TYR A 54 -12.28 -4.66 -4.06
N GLU A 55 -13.22 -5.35 -4.70
CA GLU A 55 -13.95 -4.79 -5.85
C GLU A 55 -14.84 -3.62 -5.47
N GLU A 56 -15.53 -3.71 -4.32
CA GLU A 56 -16.32 -2.58 -3.82
C GLU A 56 -15.42 -1.44 -3.34
N ALA A 57 -14.27 -1.75 -2.72
CA ALA A 57 -13.28 -0.73 -2.37
C ALA A 57 -12.78 0.04 -3.59
N LYS A 58 -12.44 -0.68 -4.68
CA LYS A 58 -12.03 -0.09 -5.96
C LYS A 58 -13.09 0.89 -6.47
N ARG A 59 -14.37 0.51 -6.43
CA ARG A 59 -15.50 1.38 -6.83
C ARG A 59 -15.49 2.71 -6.07
N TYR A 60 -15.36 2.68 -4.74
CA TYR A 60 -15.30 3.91 -3.92
C TYR A 60 -14.09 4.78 -4.24
N PHE A 61 -12.91 4.20 -4.41
CA PHE A 61 -11.70 4.97 -4.75
C PHE A 61 -11.77 5.57 -6.15
N GLN A 62 -12.28 4.82 -7.13
CA GLN A 62 -12.51 5.32 -8.49
C GLN A 62 -13.53 6.47 -8.50
N GLU A 63 -14.62 6.35 -7.75
CA GLU A 63 -15.61 7.42 -7.60
C GLU A 63 -14.99 8.69 -6.99
N ALA A 64 -14.19 8.54 -5.93
CA ALA A 64 -13.48 9.66 -5.31
C ALA A 64 -12.54 10.39 -6.29
N LEU A 65 -11.76 9.64 -7.08
CA LEU A 65 -10.84 10.21 -8.07
C LEU A 65 -11.55 10.78 -9.30
N ALA A 66 -12.71 10.24 -9.67
CA ALA A 66 -13.54 10.82 -10.73
C ALA A 66 -14.12 12.18 -10.33
N ILE A 67 -14.42 12.38 -9.04
CA ILE A 67 -14.87 13.66 -8.49
C ILE A 67 -13.70 14.65 -8.36
N ASN A 68 -12.58 14.20 -7.82
CA ASN A 68 -11.39 15.02 -7.64
C ASN A 68 -10.12 14.20 -7.87
N ILE A 69 -9.50 14.39 -9.04
CA ILE A 69 -8.26 13.70 -9.40
C ILE A 69 -7.08 14.14 -8.52
N ASP A 70 -7.16 15.32 -7.90
CA ASP A 70 -6.14 15.85 -6.98
C ASP A 70 -6.38 15.41 -5.53
N ALA A 71 -7.28 14.44 -5.28
CA ALA A 71 -7.51 13.86 -3.95
C ALA A 71 -6.33 12.96 -3.52
N VAL A 72 -5.20 13.59 -3.19
CA VAL A 72 -3.90 12.93 -2.89
C VAL A 72 -3.98 11.84 -1.82
N ALA A 73 -4.92 11.95 -0.88
CA ALA A 73 -5.12 10.96 0.19
C ALA A 73 -5.62 9.61 -0.32
N VAL A 74 -6.29 9.56 -1.49
CA VAL A 74 -6.89 8.33 -2.05
C VAL A 74 -5.82 7.37 -2.57
N TYR A 75 -4.80 7.89 -3.24
CA TYR A 75 -3.85 7.08 -4.02
C TYR A 75 -3.16 5.98 -3.20
N PRO A 76 -2.58 6.24 -2.01
CA PRO A 76 -1.90 5.18 -1.26
C PRO A 76 -2.82 4.00 -0.90
N TYR A 77 -4.08 4.29 -0.54
CA TYR A 77 -5.05 3.26 -0.15
C TYR A 77 -5.59 2.51 -1.36
N TYR A 78 -5.87 3.20 -2.46
CA TYR A 78 -6.30 2.54 -3.69
C TYR A 78 -5.20 1.63 -4.25
N ILE A 79 -3.94 2.10 -4.29
CA ILE A 79 -2.82 1.26 -4.71
C ILE A 79 -2.69 0.05 -3.79
N GLU A 80 -2.79 0.20 -2.46
CA GLU A 80 -2.74 -0.95 -1.55
C GLU A 80 -3.85 -1.96 -1.86
N THR A 81 -5.07 -1.48 -2.12
CA THR A 81 -6.21 -2.33 -2.49
C THR A 81 -5.92 -3.16 -3.73
N LEU A 82 -5.37 -2.53 -4.78
CA LEU A 82 -4.96 -3.23 -5.99
C LEU A 82 -3.86 -4.26 -5.72
N LEU A 83 -2.88 -3.93 -4.87
CA LEU A 83 -1.82 -4.85 -4.47
C LEU A 83 -2.32 -6.04 -3.63
N LEU A 84 -3.36 -5.85 -2.82
CA LEU A 84 -4.00 -6.90 -2.03
C LEU A 84 -4.89 -7.80 -2.89
N ASN A 85 -5.56 -7.22 -3.90
CA ASN A 85 -6.39 -7.94 -4.85
C ASN A 85 -5.58 -8.61 -5.99
N GLU A 86 -4.25 -8.45 -5.99
CA GLU A 86 -3.33 -8.92 -7.03
C GLU A 86 -3.53 -8.28 -8.43
N ASP A 87 -4.16 -7.10 -8.50
CA ASP A 87 -4.36 -6.31 -9.72
C ASP A 87 -3.09 -5.51 -10.10
N TYR A 88 -2.00 -6.23 -10.39
CA TYR A 88 -0.67 -5.64 -10.51
C TYR A 88 -0.49 -4.67 -11.69
N GLU A 89 -1.10 -4.95 -12.84
CA GLU A 89 -1.04 -4.06 -14.00
C GLU A 89 -1.74 -2.73 -13.74
N GLU A 90 -2.88 -2.76 -13.04
CA GLU A 90 -3.62 -1.56 -12.66
C GLU A 90 -2.85 -0.77 -11.59
N ALA A 91 -2.32 -1.46 -10.57
CA ALA A 91 -1.47 -0.86 -9.54
C ALA A 91 -0.28 -0.11 -10.17
N SER A 92 0.42 -0.72 -11.13
CA SER A 92 1.56 -0.10 -11.81
C SER A 92 1.17 1.21 -12.51
N LYS A 93 0.06 1.21 -13.26
CA LYS A 93 -0.42 2.40 -13.96
C LYS A 93 -0.81 3.51 -12.99
N LEU A 94 -1.50 3.15 -11.90
CA LEU A 94 -1.92 4.10 -10.89
C LEU A 94 -0.72 4.70 -10.14
N ILE A 95 0.29 3.90 -9.82
CA ILE A 95 1.55 4.36 -9.23
C ILE A 95 2.23 5.40 -10.13
N ASP A 96 2.40 5.09 -11.42
CA ASP A 96 3.08 5.98 -12.35
C ASP A 96 2.30 7.29 -12.53
N PHE A 97 0.96 7.22 -12.55
CA PHE A 97 0.11 8.41 -12.58
C PHE A 97 0.18 9.22 -11.28
N ALA A 98 0.09 8.57 -10.11
CA ALA A 98 0.14 9.22 -8.81
C ALA A 98 1.43 10.05 -8.63
N MET A 99 2.56 9.57 -9.15
CA MET A 99 3.85 10.29 -9.12
C MET A 99 3.83 11.63 -9.87
N THR A 100 2.86 11.86 -10.75
CA THR A 100 2.67 13.13 -11.48
C THR A 100 1.81 14.14 -10.73
N ILE A 101 1.06 13.70 -9.70
CA ILE A 101 0.12 14.55 -8.96
C ILE A 101 0.85 15.50 -8.02
N LYS A 102 0.49 16.79 -8.08
CA LYS A 102 1.07 17.81 -7.21
C LYS A 102 0.62 17.58 -5.76
N GLY A 103 1.58 17.61 -4.84
CA GLY A 103 1.31 17.42 -3.40
C GLY A 103 1.23 15.95 -2.96
N ILE A 104 1.44 15.00 -3.87
CA ILE A 104 1.53 13.59 -3.51
C ILE A 104 2.74 13.33 -2.60
N ASN A 105 2.56 12.47 -1.60
CA ASN A 105 3.70 11.96 -0.84
C ASN A 105 4.46 10.92 -1.67
N LYS A 106 5.49 11.37 -2.40
CA LYS A 106 6.28 10.51 -3.30
C LYS A 106 6.92 9.33 -2.59
N MET A 107 7.39 9.51 -1.36
CA MET A 107 8.00 8.44 -0.57
C MET A 107 7.01 7.29 -0.35
N VAL A 108 5.76 7.59 0.01
CA VAL A 108 4.70 6.58 0.19
C VAL A 108 4.38 5.87 -1.12
N ILE A 109 4.27 6.58 -2.24
CA ILE A 109 4.00 5.96 -3.55
C ILE A 109 5.17 5.08 -4.02
N LEU A 110 6.41 5.51 -3.80
CA LEU A 110 7.60 4.70 -4.08
C LEU A 110 7.63 3.43 -3.23
N LEU A 111 7.24 3.48 -1.96
CA LEU A 111 7.09 2.28 -1.12
C LEU A 111 6.04 1.31 -1.68
N LYS A 112 4.92 1.80 -2.21
CA LYS A 112 3.95 0.94 -2.93
C LYS A 112 4.56 0.31 -4.19
N LYS A 113 5.41 1.02 -4.91
CA LYS A 113 6.15 0.47 -6.06
C LYS A 113 7.16 -0.60 -5.65
N VAL A 114 7.85 -0.41 -4.51
CA VAL A 114 8.71 -1.45 -3.92
C VAL A 114 7.89 -2.70 -3.58
N GLN A 115 6.71 -2.53 -2.99
CA GLN A 115 5.78 -3.61 -2.64
C GLN A 115 5.25 -4.36 -3.86
N LEU A 116 4.99 -3.66 -4.98
CA LEU A 116 4.63 -4.27 -6.27
C LEU A 116 5.77 -5.15 -6.80
N LEU A 117 6.99 -4.61 -6.87
CA LEU A 117 8.18 -5.35 -7.30
C LEU A 117 8.46 -6.57 -6.39
N GLU A 118 8.23 -6.43 -5.09
CA GLU A 118 8.35 -7.51 -4.12
C GLU A 118 7.37 -8.66 -4.43
N ARG A 119 6.10 -8.35 -4.72
CA ARG A 119 5.07 -9.33 -5.10
C ARG A 119 5.35 -10.00 -6.44
N GLN A 120 5.95 -9.28 -7.38
CA GLN A 120 6.42 -9.82 -8.67
C GLN A 120 7.77 -10.57 -8.57
N ALA A 121 8.30 -10.78 -7.37
CA ALA A 121 9.61 -11.40 -7.11
C ALA A 121 10.82 -10.68 -7.74
N ALA A 122 10.66 -9.42 -8.16
CA ALA A 122 11.71 -8.55 -8.68
C ALA A 122 12.56 -7.93 -7.55
N ILE A 123 13.06 -8.77 -6.62
CA ILE A 123 13.69 -8.34 -5.36
C ILE A 123 14.91 -7.44 -5.57
N LYS A 124 15.68 -7.66 -6.65
CA LYS A 124 16.86 -6.81 -6.94
C LYS A 124 16.45 -5.39 -7.34
N GLU A 125 15.35 -5.24 -8.06
CA GLU A 125 14.83 -3.94 -8.48
C GLU A 125 14.17 -3.25 -7.29
N ALA A 126 13.39 -3.99 -6.49
CA ALA A 126 12.83 -3.50 -5.23
C ALA A 126 13.92 -2.90 -4.31
N LEU A 127 15.06 -3.60 -4.15
CA LEU A 127 16.19 -3.11 -3.34
C LEU A 127 16.85 -1.86 -3.92
N LYS A 128 16.95 -1.72 -5.24
CA LYS A 128 17.47 -0.48 -5.85
C LYS A 128 16.53 0.70 -5.61
N LEU A 129 15.22 0.44 -5.69
CA LEU A 129 14.21 1.47 -5.52
C LEU A 129 14.13 1.96 -4.07
N ILE A 130 14.52 1.15 -3.08
CA ILE A 130 14.64 1.59 -1.68
C ILE A 130 15.61 2.77 -1.51
N ASP A 131 16.69 2.83 -2.29
CA ASP A 131 17.61 3.98 -2.23
C ASP A 131 16.89 5.28 -2.68
N GLU A 132 16.02 5.19 -3.68
CA GLU A 132 15.18 6.31 -4.12
C GLU A 132 14.11 6.70 -3.10
N VAL A 133 13.51 5.72 -2.41
CA VAL A 133 12.59 5.97 -1.28
C VAL A 133 13.28 6.83 -0.23
N LYS A 134 14.50 6.46 0.18
CA LYS A 134 15.27 7.19 1.21
C LYS A 134 15.60 8.62 0.80
N LEU A 135 15.88 8.86 -0.48
CA LEU A 135 16.11 10.22 -1.00
C LEU A 135 14.85 11.10 -0.98
N ASN A 136 13.67 10.48 -0.99
CA ASN A 136 12.38 11.17 -0.91
C ASN A 136 11.81 11.21 0.52
N THR A 137 12.53 10.68 1.51
CA THR A 137 12.14 10.74 2.92
C THR A 137 12.68 12.03 3.55
N PHE A 138 11.78 12.86 4.09
CA PHE A 138 12.13 14.13 4.75
C PHE A 138 11.87 14.11 6.25
N THR A 139 11.48 12.96 6.79
CA THR A 139 11.19 12.74 8.22
C THR A 139 12.29 11.90 8.85
N ASN A 140 12.48 12.05 10.15
CA ASN A 140 13.38 11.17 10.92
C ASN A 140 12.79 9.77 11.15
N ASP A 141 11.48 9.61 10.93
CA ASP A 141 10.82 8.32 10.99
C ASP A 141 11.07 7.54 9.69
N THR A 142 12.04 6.61 9.74
CA THR A 142 12.44 5.74 8.63
C THR A 142 12.09 4.27 8.87
N TYR A 143 11.41 3.96 9.98
CA TYR A 143 11.24 2.59 10.48
C TYR A 143 10.65 1.66 9.42
N GLU A 144 9.57 2.08 8.75
CA GLU A 144 8.93 1.27 7.71
C GLU A 144 9.90 0.95 6.56
N THR A 145 10.64 1.95 6.07
CA THR A 145 11.59 1.77 4.95
C THR A 145 12.71 0.81 5.33
N ASP A 146 13.24 0.93 6.55
CA ASP A 146 14.31 0.08 7.04
C ASP A 146 13.85 -1.38 7.23
N GLU A 147 12.65 -1.60 7.75
CA GLU A 147 12.06 -2.94 7.88
C GLU A 147 11.75 -3.58 6.52
N VAL A 148 11.25 -2.80 5.56
CA VAL A 148 11.06 -3.27 4.17
C VAL A 148 12.41 -3.68 3.57
N GLU A 149 13.46 -2.86 3.71
CA GLU A 149 14.78 -3.19 3.19
C GLU A 149 15.36 -4.48 3.82
N LYS A 150 15.26 -4.62 5.14
CA LYS A 150 15.67 -5.85 5.85
C LYS A 150 14.92 -7.07 5.30
N ARG A 151 13.60 -6.98 5.15
CA ARG A 151 12.76 -8.05 4.60
C ARG A 151 13.19 -8.42 3.17
N LEU A 152 13.44 -7.44 2.31
CA LEU A 152 13.88 -7.68 0.93
C LEU A 152 15.28 -8.32 0.87
N LYS A 153 16.22 -7.90 1.72
CA LYS A 153 17.54 -8.54 1.84
C LYS A 153 17.41 -10.00 2.28
N ALA A 154 16.58 -10.29 3.27
CA ALA A 154 16.31 -11.66 3.71
C ALA A 154 15.73 -12.52 2.57
N LYS A 155 14.72 -12.01 1.85
CA LYS A 155 14.13 -12.68 0.68
C LYS A 155 15.17 -12.94 -0.42
N LYS A 156 16.07 -12.00 -0.68
CA LYS A 156 17.16 -12.16 -1.67
C LYS A 156 18.09 -13.32 -1.32
N GLU A 157 18.40 -13.53 -0.04
CA GLU A 157 19.23 -14.65 0.41
C GLU A 157 18.52 -16.00 0.22
N LEU A 158 17.21 -16.07 0.46
CA LEU A 158 16.39 -17.27 0.23
C LEU A 158 16.33 -17.67 -1.25
N LEU A 159 16.41 -16.69 -2.17
CA LEU A 159 16.38 -16.92 -3.62
C LEU A 159 17.74 -17.34 -4.19
N LYS A 160 18.82 -17.38 -3.40
CA LYS A 160 20.11 -17.87 -3.89
C LYS A 160 20.02 -19.39 -4.11
N PRO A 161 20.51 -19.92 -5.26
CA PRO A 161 20.54 -21.34 -5.48
C PRO A 161 21.33 -22.02 -4.36
N ASN A 162 20.68 -22.95 -3.68
CA ASN A 162 21.25 -23.69 -2.56
C ASN A 162 22.59 -24.30 -2.99
N LYS A 163 23.71 -23.81 -2.45
CA LYS A 163 24.99 -24.53 -2.56
C LYS A 163 24.84 -25.81 -1.72
N LYS A 164 24.29 -26.87 -2.32
CA LYS A 164 24.39 -28.22 -1.77
C LYS A 164 25.87 -28.50 -1.50
N THR A 165 26.22 -28.53 -0.22
CA THR A 165 27.29 -29.30 0.42
C THR A 165 28.16 -30.13 -0.56
N LYS A 166 29.17 -29.49 -1.15
CA LYS A 166 30.35 -30.20 -1.69
C LYS A 166 31.34 -30.46 -0.55
N SER A 167 31.01 -31.36 0.37
CA SER A 167 32.00 -31.80 1.37
C SER A 167 31.62 -33.09 2.07
N GLU A 168 31.42 -34.21 1.35
CA GLU A 168 31.50 -35.53 2.01
C GLU A 168 31.72 -36.77 1.10
N LYS A 169 32.23 -36.63 -0.12
CA LYS A 169 32.53 -37.79 -1.00
C LYS A 169 34.00 -38.06 -1.32
N SER A 170 34.97 -37.36 -0.71
CA SER A 170 36.39 -37.52 -1.07
C SER A 170 37.32 -38.11 0.01
N LYS A 171 36.83 -38.69 1.12
CA LYS A 171 37.71 -39.26 2.18
C LYS A 171 37.60 -40.76 2.47
N LYS A 172 36.98 -41.59 1.61
CA LYS A 172 36.92 -43.06 1.84
C LYS A 172 37.33 -43.94 0.65
N LYS A 173 38.29 -43.50 -0.17
CA LYS A 173 38.94 -44.36 -1.20
C LYS A 173 40.47 -44.38 -1.12
N SER A 174 41.04 -44.30 0.09
CA SER A 174 42.48 -44.51 0.32
C SER A 174 42.73 -45.41 1.53
N LYS A 175 42.17 -46.64 1.51
CA LYS A 175 42.66 -47.79 2.29
C LYS A 175 42.32 -49.06 1.51
N LYS A 176 43.17 -49.42 0.56
CA LYS A 176 43.42 -50.80 0.16
C LYS A 176 44.86 -50.89 -0.30
#